data_AF-Q8TS60-F1
#
_entry.id   AF-Q8TS60-F1
#
_cell.length_a   1.000
_cell.length_b   1.000
_cell.length_c   1.000
_cell.angle_alpha   90.00
_cell.angle_beta   90.00
_cell.angle_gamma   90.00
#
_symmetry.space_group_name_H-M   'P 1'
#
loop_
_entity.id
_entity.type
_entity.pdbx_description
1 polymer ?
#
loop_
_entity_poly.entity_id
_entity_poly.type
_entity_poly.pdbx_seq_one_letter_code
_entity_poly.pdbx_strand_id
1 'polypeptide(L)'
;MRGEGSAIAFEIRIPQRVSVDFGALPGLERHWPEDADNYCITIGGKSTFYPAAASFSNPECDGPFSLGPGRHMLVLSTKLEPESGRLFVLISETGDDRKT
;
A
#
# COMPACT_ATOMS: atom_id res chain seq x y z
N MET A 1 -6.42 -19.91 -14.54
CA MET A 1 -7.53 -19.07 -14.05
C MET A 1 -7.03 -17.64 -14.07
N ARG A 2 -7.61 -16.77 -14.91
CA ARG A 2 -7.28 -15.33 -14.90
C ARG A 2 -8.04 -14.69 -13.74
N GLY A 3 -7.34 -14.35 -12.66
CA GLY A 3 -7.87 -13.55 -11.56
C GLY A 3 -7.97 -12.07 -11.92
N GLU A 4 -8.42 -11.75 -13.14
CA GLU A 4 -8.72 -10.37 -13.53
C GLU A 4 -10.01 -9.95 -12.80
N GLY A 5 -9.89 -9.07 -11.80
CA GLY A 5 -11.04 -8.22 -11.41
C GLY A 5 -11.73 -8.49 -10.07
N SER A 6 -11.02 -8.92 -9.03
CA SER A 6 -11.56 -8.76 -7.66
C SER A 6 -11.04 -7.45 -7.06
N ALA A 7 -11.92 -6.45 -7.00
CA ALA A 7 -11.64 -5.21 -6.30
C ALA A 7 -12.35 -5.20 -4.94
N ILE A 8 -11.62 -4.87 -3.88
CA ILE A 8 -12.19 -4.68 -2.54
C ILE A 8 -12.01 -3.22 -2.17
N ALA A 9 -13.10 -2.57 -1.78
CA ALA A 9 -13.06 -1.22 -1.25
C ALA A 9 -13.31 -1.22 0.25
N PHE A 10 -12.53 -0.44 1.00
CA PHE A 10 -12.73 -0.26 2.43
C PHE A 10 -12.45 1.18 2.86
N GLU A 11 -13.20 1.61 3.87
CA GLU A 11 -12.94 2.86 4.57
C GLU A 11 -12.07 2.58 5.80
N ILE A 12 -10.93 3.26 5.90
CA ILE A 12 -10.04 3.19 7.06
C ILE A 12 -9.90 4.58 7.66
N ARG A 13 -9.87 4.64 8.99
CA ARG A 13 -9.52 5.83 9.75
C ARG A 13 -8.15 5.66 10.38
N ILE A 14 -7.18 6.44 9.93
CA ILE A 14 -5.83 6.46 10.49
C ILE A 14 -5.76 7.56 11.55
N PRO A 15 -5.43 7.23 12.81
CA PRO A 15 -5.34 8.22 13.87
C PRO A 15 -4.26 9.27 13.61
N GLN A 16 -4.38 10.40 14.30
CA GLN A 16 -3.31 11.40 14.33
C GLN A 16 -2.00 10.79 14.80
N ARG A 17 -0.88 11.22 14.21
CA ARG A 17 0.48 10.71 14.46
C ARG A 17 0.69 9.24 14.09
N VAL A 18 -0.23 8.66 13.31
CA VAL A 18 -0.08 7.32 12.73
C VAL A 18 0.07 7.44 11.22
N SER A 19 0.97 6.67 10.62
CA SER A 19 1.02 6.42 9.18
C SER A 19 1.19 4.94 8.90
N VAL A 20 0.77 4.52 7.71
CA VAL A 20 0.91 3.15 7.24
C VAL A 20 1.55 3.19 5.86
N ASP A 21 2.62 2.43 5.67
CA ASP A 21 3.32 2.31 4.40
C ASP A 21 3.28 0.84 3.96
N PHE A 22 2.85 0.60 2.73
CA PHE A 22 2.72 -0.71 2.11
C PHE A 22 3.78 -0.89 1.03
N GLY A 23 4.45 -2.03 1.04
CA GLY A 23 5.54 -2.32 0.14
C GLY A 23 6.77 -1.46 0.37
N ALA A 24 6.88 -0.79 1.52
CA ALA A 24 8.03 0.00 1.91
C ALA A 24 8.44 -0.28 3.35
N LEU A 25 9.75 -0.34 3.55
CA LEU A 25 10.38 -0.29 4.85
C LEU A 25 11.14 1.05 4.98
N PRO A 26 10.77 1.93 5.94
CA PRO A 26 11.50 3.16 6.24
C PRO A 26 13.03 3.00 6.26
N GLY A 27 13.71 3.77 5.40
CA GLY A 27 15.17 3.73 5.22
C GLY A 27 15.69 2.64 4.29
N LEU A 28 14.82 1.79 3.74
CA LEU A 28 15.12 0.72 2.80
C LEU A 28 14.30 0.84 1.51
N GLU A 29 13.70 2.00 1.23
CA GLU A 29 12.79 2.23 0.08
C GLU A 29 13.45 1.90 -1.27
N ARG A 30 14.78 1.97 -1.34
CA ARG A 30 15.58 1.58 -2.51
C ARG A 30 15.62 0.06 -2.78
N HIS A 31 15.10 -0.75 -1.86
CA HIS A 31 14.98 -2.22 -2.00
C HIS A 31 13.61 -2.63 -2.53
N TRP A 32 12.76 -1.67 -2.91
CA TRP A 32 11.60 -1.99 -3.72
C TRP A 32 12.08 -2.37 -5.14
N PRO A 33 11.52 -3.43 -5.76
CA PRO A 33 10.38 -4.22 -5.32
C PRO A 33 10.71 -5.44 -4.46
N GLU A 34 11.97 -5.75 -4.15
CA GLU A 34 12.34 -6.95 -3.37
C GLU A 34 11.59 -7.05 -2.04
N ASP A 35 11.38 -5.93 -1.34
CA ASP A 35 10.70 -5.82 -0.05
C ASP A 35 9.20 -5.48 -0.14
N ALA A 36 8.61 -5.55 -1.34
CA ALA A 36 7.21 -5.18 -1.55
C ALA A 36 6.21 -6.04 -0.76
N ASP A 37 6.63 -7.19 -0.24
CA ASP A 37 5.88 -8.08 0.65
C ASP A 37 5.90 -7.65 2.12
N ASN A 38 6.22 -6.40 2.40
CA ASN A 38 6.22 -5.85 3.76
C ASN A 38 5.27 -4.67 3.90
N TYR A 39 4.92 -4.36 5.14
CA TYR A 39 4.29 -3.09 5.50
C TYR A 39 4.85 -2.59 6.83
N CYS A 40 4.73 -1.29 7.06
CA CYS A 40 5.11 -0.69 8.31
C CYS A 40 4.01 0.19 8.87
N ILE A 41 3.97 0.29 10.20
CA ILE A 41 3.09 1.22 10.91
C ILE A 41 4.00 2.13 11.73
N THR A 42 3.89 3.43 11.50
CA THR A 42 4.61 4.44 12.27
C THR A 42 3.66 5.09 13.25
N ILE A 43 3.99 5.06 14.55
CA ILE A 43 3.20 5.67 15.62
C ILE A 43 4.10 6.64 16.38
N GLY A 44 3.77 7.93 16.35
CA GLY A 44 4.54 8.94 17.08
C GLY A 44 6.02 9.01 16.67
N GLY A 45 6.33 8.73 15.41
CA GLY A 45 7.70 8.70 14.87
C GLY A 45 8.46 7.38 15.08
N LYS A 46 7.85 6.37 15.70
CA LYS A 46 8.43 5.03 15.83
C LYS A 46 7.77 4.07 14.86
N SER A 47 8.55 3.47 13.96
CA SER A 47 8.09 2.48 12.99
C SER A 47 8.19 1.06 13.53
N THR A 48 7.19 0.24 13.22
CA THR A 48 7.19 -1.22 13.43
C THR A 48 6.96 -1.91 12.10
N PHE A 49 7.75 -2.95 11.82
CA PHE A 49 7.76 -3.65 10.54
C PHE A 49 7.03 -4.99 10.62
N TYR A 50 6.34 -5.32 9.54
CA TYR A 50 5.55 -6.53 9.45
C TYR A 50 5.73 -7.18 8.06
N PRO A 51 6.02 -8.48 8.00
CA PRO A 51 5.95 -9.21 6.74
C PRO A 51 4.49 -9.47 6.37
N ALA A 52 4.22 -9.56 5.07
CA ALA A 52 2.95 -9.93 4.49
C ALA A 52 3.13 -11.05 3.46
N ALA A 53 2.07 -11.83 3.24
CA ALA A 53 2.06 -12.85 2.20
C ALA A 53 1.80 -12.27 0.79
N ALA A 54 1.47 -10.98 0.70
CA ALA A 54 1.12 -10.28 -0.53
C ALA A 54 2.11 -9.15 -0.79
N SER A 55 2.49 -8.95 -2.05
CA SER A 55 3.29 -7.80 -2.47
C SER A 55 2.39 -6.60 -2.76
N PHE A 56 2.72 -5.42 -2.24
CA PHE A 56 1.94 -4.21 -2.40
C PHE A 56 2.64 -3.20 -3.31
N SER A 57 1.85 -2.43 -4.04
CA SER A 57 2.34 -1.30 -4.84
C SER A 57 1.22 -0.29 -5.07
N ASN A 58 1.57 0.86 -5.61
CA ASN A 58 0.61 1.81 -6.15
C ASN A 58 0.00 1.31 -7.49
N PRO A 59 -0.98 2.04 -8.07
CA PRO A 59 -1.70 1.58 -9.26
C PRO A 59 -0.84 1.39 -10.52
N GLU A 60 0.25 2.14 -10.63
CA GLU A 60 1.15 2.08 -11.79
C GLU A 60 2.16 0.92 -11.69
N CYS A 61 2.28 0.29 -10.53
CA CYS A 61 3.37 -0.63 -10.19
C CYS A 61 4.74 0.05 -10.25
N ASP A 62 4.86 1.32 -9.84
CA ASP A 62 6.13 2.07 -9.88
C ASP A 62 6.75 2.31 -8.48
N GLY A 63 6.13 1.79 -7.43
CA GLY A 63 6.64 1.94 -6.07
C GLY A 63 5.67 1.53 -4.96
N PRO A 64 6.05 1.79 -3.70
CA PRO A 64 5.21 1.56 -2.52
C PRO A 64 3.99 2.49 -2.48
N PHE A 65 3.13 2.26 -1.49
CA PHE A 65 1.93 3.07 -1.25
C PHE A 65 1.83 3.50 0.21
N SER A 66 1.59 4.79 0.46
CA SER A 66 1.64 5.39 1.80
C SER A 66 0.34 6.08 2.17
N LEU A 67 -0.06 5.96 3.44
CA LEU A 67 -1.22 6.61 4.02
C LEU A 67 -0.86 7.39 5.28
N GLY A 68 -1.19 8.68 5.28
CA GLY A 68 -1.07 9.55 6.44
C GLY A 68 -2.29 9.47 7.38
N PRO A 69 -2.35 10.32 8.42
CA PRO A 69 -3.55 10.49 9.23
C PRO A 69 -4.73 10.99 8.39
N GLY A 70 -5.92 10.39 8.58
CA GLY A 70 -7.08 10.78 7.79
C GLY A 70 -8.15 9.70 7.73
N ARG A 71 -9.20 10.01 6.96
CA ARG A 71 -10.19 9.04 6.53
C ARG A 71 -9.90 8.73 5.07
N HIS A 72 -9.62 7.47 4.77
CA HIS A 72 -9.21 7.01 3.46
C HIS A 72 -10.24 6.00 2.96
N MET A 73 -10.61 6.11 1.68
CA MET A 73 -11.34 5.06 0.98
C MET A 73 -10.36 4.39 0.03
N LEU A 74 -9.94 3.18 0.36
CA LEU A 74 -9.00 2.45 -0.48
C LEU A 74 -9.73 1.50 -1.38
N VAL A 75 -9.23 1.34 -2.61
CA VAL A 75 -9.58 0.27 -3.51
C VAL A 75 -8.34 -0.58 -3.74
N LEU A 76 -8.45 -1.86 -3.40
CA LEU A 76 -7.44 -2.87 -3.68
C LEU A 76 -7.80 -3.61 -4.96
N SER A 77 -6.85 -3.75 -5.87
CA SER A 77 -6.96 -4.62 -7.04
C SER A 77 -5.68 -5.46 -7.18
N THR A 78 -5.63 -6.36 -8.15
CA THR A 78 -4.43 -7.18 -8.38
C THR A 78 -3.93 -7.04 -9.81
N LYS A 79 -2.62 -6.97 -10.00
CA LYS A 79 -1.97 -6.92 -11.31
C LYS A 79 -0.72 -7.79 -11.31
N LEU A 80 -0.53 -8.56 -12.38
CA LEU A 80 0.69 -9.30 -12.62
C LEU A 80 1.71 -8.33 -13.22
N GLU A 81 2.84 -8.13 -12.54
CA GLU A 81 3.96 -7.35 -13.05
C GLU A 81 4.73 -8.22 -14.06
N PRO A 82 4.84 -7.82 -15.35
CA PRO A 82 5.33 -8.71 -16.40
C PRO A 82 6.83 -9.04 -16.35
N GLU A 83 7.66 -8.19 -15.77
CA GLU A 83 9.12 -8.32 -15.75
C GLU A 83 9.58 -9.31 -14.67
N SER A 84 9.07 -9.18 -13.45
CA SER A 84 9.34 -10.05 -12.32
C SER A 84 8.39 -11.24 -12.23
N GLY A 85 7.24 -11.20 -12.92
CA GLY A 85 6.19 -12.21 -12.84
C GLY A 85 5.46 -12.22 -11.49
N ARG A 86 5.66 -11.18 -10.67
CA ARG A 86 5.10 -11.06 -9.33
C ARG A 86 3.66 -10.54 -9.39
N LEU A 87 2.78 -11.12 -8.58
CA LEU A 87 1.40 -10.62 -8.41
C LEU A 87 1.39 -9.55 -7.33
N PHE A 88 1.09 -8.31 -7.72
CA PHE A 88 0.94 -7.19 -6.79
C PHE A 88 -0.53 -6.93 -6.45
N VAL A 89 -0.76 -6.59 -5.19
CA VAL A 89 -1.96 -5.89 -4.73
C VAL A 89 -1.72 -4.40 -4.95
N LEU A 90 -2.49 -3.82 -5.87
CA LEU A 90 -2.46 -2.39 -6.16
C LEU A 90 -3.39 -1.66 -5.21
N ILE A 91 -2.86 -0.66 -4.53
CA ILE A 91 -3.62 0.18 -3.63
C ILE A 91 -3.85 1.52 -4.31
N SER A 92 -5.12 1.92 -4.41
CA SER A 92 -5.50 3.28 -4.80
C SER A 92 -6.36 3.90 -3.71
N GLU A 93 -6.28 5.21 -3.55
CA GLU A 93 -7.17 5.97 -2.69
C GLU A 93 -8.17 6.75 -3.54
N THR A 94 -9.46 6.61 -3.25
CA THR A 94 -10.53 7.34 -3.92
C THR A 94 -11.19 8.34 -2.98
N GLY A 95 -10.86 9.62 -3.14
CA GLY A 95 -11.63 10.72 -2.58
C GLY A 95 -11.00 11.41 -1.36
N ASP A 96 -10.53 12.64 -1.60
CA ASP A 96 -10.69 13.75 -0.66
C ASP A 96 -11.17 15.01 -1.42
N ASP A 97 -12.37 14.94 -2.01
CA ASP A 97 -13.08 16.13 -2.54
C ASP A 97 -13.80 16.90 -1.41
N ARG A 98 -13.12 17.09 -0.27
CA ARG A 98 -13.51 18.10 0.72
C ARG A 98 -12.33 19.00 1.04
N LYS A 99 -11.93 19.76 0.01
CA LYS A 99 -11.40 21.11 0.24
C LYS A 99 -12.49 21.94 0.93
N THR A 100 -12.37 22.09 2.25
CA THR A 100 -12.88 23.25 3.00
C THR A 100 -11.72 24.13 3.37
#